data_AF-A0AAV7XZH9-F1
#
_entry.id   AF-A0AAV7XZH9-F1
#
_cell.length_a   1.000
_cell.length_b   1.000
_cell.length_c   1.000
_cell.angle_alpha   90.00
_cell.angle_beta   90.00
_cell.angle_gamma   90.00
#
_symmetry.space_group_name_H-M   'P 1'
#
loop_
_entity.id
_entity.type
_entity.pdbx_description
1 polymer ?
#
loop_
_entity_poly.entity_id
_entity_poly.type
_entity_poly.pdbx_seq_one_letter_code
_entity_poly.pdbx_strand_id
1 'polypeptide(L)'
;MAQRGLPQSKEALLKSYSARLKDDVKSLLENFEEIVKLAKGESDSQLSRMTQCEQDTYEMHVRSANIVRAGESLMKLVSDIKQYLILNDFPSVNDAITQNSKIFRQKQAEADQKLMVLRDDMAADLYDLEEEYYNSVYKCRIAD
;
A
#
# COMPACT_ATOMS: atom_id res chain seq x y z
N MET A 1 16.46 -14.53 -8.53
CA MET A 1 15.09 -14.04 -8.28
C MET A 1 14.43 -14.99 -7.28
N ALA A 2 14.39 -14.63 -6.00
CA ALA A 2 13.71 -15.46 -4.99
C ALA A 2 12.23 -15.10 -5.00
N GLN A 3 11.40 -16.03 -5.45
CA GLN A 3 9.94 -15.92 -5.37
C GLN A 3 9.58 -16.07 -3.87
N ARG A 4 9.55 -14.95 -3.15
CA ARG A 4 9.10 -14.94 -1.75
C ARG A 4 7.60 -15.26 -1.75
N GLY A 5 7.26 -16.49 -1.36
CA GLY A 5 5.89 -16.90 -1.10
C GLY A 5 5.22 -15.93 -0.12
N LEU A 6 3.93 -15.70 -0.30
CA LEU A 6 3.15 -14.82 0.57
C LEU A 6 3.12 -15.43 1.99
N PRO A 7 3.27 -14.62 3.06
CA PRO A 7 3.06 -15.10 4.41
C PRO A 7 1.69 -15.75 4.54
N GLN A 8 1.59 -16.89 5.23
CA GLN A 8 0.37 -17.71 5.36
C GLN A 8 -0.86 -16.91 5.82
N SER A 9 -0.67 -15.85 6.62
CA SER A 9 -1.73 -14.92 7.03
C SER A 9 -2.30 -14.08 5.89
N LYS A 10 -1.49 -13.69 4.89
CA LYS A 10 -1.94 -12.96 3.70
C LYS A 10 -2.76 -13.87 2.79
N GLU A 11 -2.35 -15.12 2.60
CA GLU A 11 -3.11 -16.07 1.78
C GLU A 11 -4.46 -16.42 2.42
N ALA A 12 -4.50 -16.61 3.74
CA ALA A 12 -5.74 -16.81 4.48
C ALA A 12 -6.68 -15.61 4.34
N LEU A 13 -6.15 -14.39 4.44
CA LEU A 13 -6.92 -13.16 4.24
C LEU A 13 -7.51 -13.07 2.81
N LEU A 14 -6.70 -13.31 1.78
CA LEU A 14 -7.15 -13.29 0.38
C LEU A 14 -8.21 -14.38 0.11
N LYS A 15 -8.07 -15.57 0.72
CA LYS A 15 -9.10 -16.60 0.66
C LYS A 15 -10.40 -16.13 1.31
N SER A 16 -10.33 -15.45 2.47
CA SER A 16 -11.52 -14.92 3.13
C SER A 16 -12.25 -13.87 2.29
N TYR A 17 -11.51 -12.99 1.59
CA TYR A 17 -12.08 -12.04 0.64
C TYR A 17 -12.78 -12.73 -0.53
N SER A 18 -12.16 -13.79 -1.09
CA SER A 18 -12.78 -14.57 -2.17
C SER A 18 -14.04 -15.30 -1.72
N ALA A 19 -14.03 -15.89 -0.53
CA ALA A 19 -15.20 -16.55 0.05
C ALA A 19 -16.35 -15.56 0.24
N ARG A 20 -16.07 -14.44 0.90
CA ARG A 20 -17.06 -13.37 1.14
C ARG A 20 -17.66 -12.83 -0.15
N LEU A 21 -16.84 -12.57 -1.18
CA LEU A 21 -17.32 -12.15 -2.50
C LEU A 21 -18.32 -13.15 -3.09
N LYS A 22 -17.97 -14.44 -3.07
CA LYS A 22 -18.81 -15.51 -3.62
C LYS A 22 -20.13 -15.61 -2.87
N ASP A 23 -20.08 -15.57 -1.54
CA ASP A 23 -21.26 -15.69 -0.68
C ASP A 23 -22.21 -14.50 -0.87
N ASP A 24 -21.67 -13.28 -0.88
CA ASP A 24 -22.49 -12.06 -1.06
C ASP A 24 -23.10 -12.00 -2.47
N VAL A 25 -22.36 -12.32 -3.53
CA VAL A 25 -22.88 -12.36 -4.90
C VAL A 25 -23.95 -13.45 -5.06
N LYS A 26 -23.73 -14.62 -4.48
CA LYS A 26 -24.72 -15.71 -4.46
C LYS A 26 -25.98 -15.27 -3.73
N SER A 27 -25.85 -14.64 -2.56
CA SER A 27 -26.99 -14.11 -1.79
C SER A 27 -27.77 -13.06 -2.59
N LEU A 28 -27.10 -12.17 -3.34
CA LEU A 28 -27.78 -11.20 -4.21
C LEU A 28 -28.64 -11.90 -5.26
N LEU A 29 -28.07 -12.88 -5.96
CA LEU A 29 -28.75 -13.62 -7.02
C LEU A 29 -29.94 -14.42 -6.48
N GLU A 30 -29.72 -15.25 -5.45
CA GLU A 30 -30.75 -16.12 -4.90
C GLU A 30 -31.93 -15.33 -4.34
N ASN A 31 -31.69 -14.24 -3.61
CA ASN A 31 -32.79 -13.42 -3.10
C ASN A 31 -33.55 -12.73 -4.23
N PHE A 32 -32.87 -12.28 -5.30
CA PHE A 32 -33.52 -11.67 -6.45
C PHE A 32 -34.38 -12.67 -7.23
N GLU A 33 -33.85 -13.86 -7.53
CA GLU A 33 -34.59 -14.94 -8.19
C GLU A 33 -35.87 -15.29 -7.44
N GLU A 34 -35.79 -15.36 -6.12
CA GLU A 34 -36.95 -15.69 -5.28
C GLU A 34 -37.98 -14.55 -5.23
N ILE A 35 -37.57 -13.27 -5.22
CA ILE A 35 -38.49 -12.14 -5.40
C ILE A 35 -39.24 -12.26 -6.73
N VAL A 36 -38.53 -12.60 -7.81
CA VAL A 36 -39.14 -12.79 -9.14
C VAL A 36 -40.12 -13.97 -9.13
N LYS A 37 -39.80 -15.08 -8.44
CA LYS A 37 -40.72 -16.23 -8.30
C LYS A 37 -41.99 -15.84 -7.56
N LEU A 38 -41.86 -15.18 -6.41
CA LEU A 38 -43.01 -14.71 -5.61
C LEU A 38 -43.89 -13.75 -6.41
N ALA A 39 -43.28 -12.87 -7.23
CA ALA A 39 -44.02 -11.90 -8.02
C ALA A 39 -44.89 -12.52 -9.14
N LYS A 40 -44.61 -13.77 -9.56
CA LYS A 40 -45.42 -14.47 -10.57
C LYS A 40 -46.75 -14.99 -10.00
N GLY A 41 -46.85 -15.19 -8.69
CA GLY A 41 -48.07 -15.69 -8.04
C GLY A 41 -48.46 -17.11 -8.46
N GLU A 42 -47.52 -17.92 -8.95
CA GLU A 42 -47.74 -19.30 -9.42
C GLU A 42 -47.72 -20.34 -8.27
N SER A 43 -47.85 -19.90 -7.01
CA SER A 43 -47.77 -20.78 -5.83
C SER A 43 -49.11 -21.48 -5.55
N ASP A 44 -49.15 -22.80 -5.77
CA ASP A 44 -50.24 -23.66 -5.31
C ASP A 44 -50.18 -23.77 -3.77
N SER A 45 -51.00 -22.96 -3.11
CA SER A 45 -51.09 -22.90 -1.65
C SER A 45 -52.45 -23.38 -1.18
N GLN A 46 -52.47 -24.11 -0.05
CA GLN A 46 -53.71 -24.46 0.65
C GLN A 46 -54.29 -23.27 1.45
N LEU A 47 -53.58 -22.14 1.49
CA LEU A 47 -54.01 -20.91 2.17
C LEU A 47 -55.03 -20.12 1.33
N SER A 48 -55.81 -19.29 2.02
CA SER A 48 -56.60 -18.25 1.36
C SER A 48 -55.69 -17.30 0.58
N ARG A 49 -56.14 -16.85 -0.60
CA ARG A 49 -55.39 -15.89 -1.44
C ARG A 49 -54.93 -14.66 -0.66
N MET A 50 -55.78 -14.13 0.24
CA MET A 50 -55.44 -12.93 1.01
C MET A 50 -54.25 -13.18 1.94
N THR A 51 -54.24 -14.32 2.64
CA THR A 51 -53.14 -14.74 3.52
C THR A 51 -51.86 -15.02 2.72
N GLN A 52 -51.97 -15.63 1.55
CA GLN A 52 -50.82 -15.88 0.68
C GLN A 52 -50.17 -14.57 0.22
N CYS A 53 -50.97 -13.59 -0.22
CA CYS A 53 -50.45 -12.28 -0.63
C CYS A 53 -49.68 -11.56 0.50
N GLU A 54 -50.18 -11.63 1.73
CA GLU A 54 -49.50 -11.05 2.89
C GLU A 54 -48.17 -11.76 3.20
N GLN A 55 -48.16 -13.10 3.14
CA GLN A 55 -46.94 -13.89 3.30
C GLN A 55 -45.90 -13.56 2.24
N ASP A 56 -46.28 -13.55 0.97
CA ASP A 56 -45.40 -13.26 -0.16
C ASP A 56 -44.80 -11.85 -0.04
N THR A 57 -45.62 -10.88 0.39
CA THR A 57 -45.16 -9.50 0.63
C THR A 57 -44.10 -9.44 1.74
N TYR A 58 -44.33 -10.12 2.87
CA TYR A 58 -43.35 -10.20 3.95
C TYR A 58 -42.05 -10.86 3.49
N GLU A 59 -42.15 -11.95 2.75
CA GLU A 59 -40.99 -12.67 2.24
C GLU A 59 -40.18 -11.81 1.24
N MET A 60 -40.85 -11.11 0.32
CA MET A 60 -40.21 -10.15 -0.59
C MET A 60 -39.46 -9.05 0.16
N HIS A 61 -40.01 -8.54 1.27
CA HIS A 61 -39.34 -7.55 2.11
C HIS A 61 -38.06 -8.10 2.75
N VAL A 62 -38.12 -9.30 3.34
CA VAL A 62 -36.94 -9.96 3.94
C VAL A 62 -35.86 -10.20 2.89
N ARG A 63 -36.24 -10.69 1.71
CA ARG A 63 -35.31 -10.93 0.60
C ARG A 63 -34.68 -9.64 0.10
N SER A 64 -35.45 -8.56 -0.01
CA SER A 64 -34.95 -7.23 -0.36
C SER A 64 -33.93 -6.72 0.66
N ALA A 65 -34.20 -6.91 1.96
CA ALA A 65 -33.26 -6.54 3.02
C ALA A 65 -31.96 -7.35 2.95
N ASN A 66 -32.04 -8.64 2.64
CA ASN A 66 -30.85 -9.48 2.45
C ASN A 66 -30.00 -9.02 1.25
N ILE A 67 -30.62 -8.56 0.16
CA ILE A 67 -29.93 -7.99 -1.00
C ILE A 67 -29.15 -6.74 -0.58
N VAL A 68 -29.80 -5.80 0.14
CA VAL A 68 -29.15 -4.58 0.62
C VAL A 68 -27.95 -4.92 1.52
N ARG A 69 -28.11 -5.85 2.46
CA ARG A 69 -27.04 -6.29 3.38
C ARG A 69 -25.85 -6.89 2.63
N ALA A 70 -26.09 -7.74 1.62
CA ALA A 70 -25.03 -8.29 0.78
C ALA A 70 -24.30 -7.19 0.00
N GLY A 71 -25.05 -6.20 -0.53
CA GLY A 71 -24.49 -5.02 -1.19
C GLY A 71 -23.57 -4.20 -0.27
N GLU A 72 -24.00 -3.90 0.96
CA GLU A 72 -23.16 -3.21 1.95
C GLU A 72 -21.91 -4.02 2.32
N SER A 73 -22.05 -5.35 2.44
CA SER A 73 -20.93 -6.24 2.70
C SER A 73 -19.88 -6.18 1.58
N LEU A 74 -20.31 -6.14 0.31
CA LEU A 74 -19.42 -5.96 -0.84
C LEU A 74 -18.73 -4.59 -0.82
N MET A 75 -19.42 -3.51 -0.44
CA MET A 75 -18.78 -2.19 -0.31
C MET A 75 -17.67 -2.20 0.75
N LYS A 76 -17.91 -2.86 1.89
CA LYS A 76 -16.87 -3.05 2.93
C LYS A 76 -15.70 -3.86 2.39
N LEU A 77 -15.96 -4.96 1.67
CA LEU A 77 -14.92 -5.78 1.05
C LEU A 77 -14.04 -4.96 0.09
N VAL A 78 -14.63 -4.08 -0.73
CA VAL A 78 -13.87 -3.17 -1.60
C VAL A 78 -12.97 -2.23 -0.79
N SER A 79 -13.47 -1.69 0.32
CA SER A 79 -12.67 -0.87 1.23
C SER A 79 -11.49 -1.64 1.82
N ASP A 80 -11.74 -2.86 2.29
CA ASP A 80 -10.72 -3.75 2.88
C ASP A 80 -9.60 -4.07 1.86
N ILE A 81 -9.97 -4.35 0.59
CA ILE A 81 -9.01 -4.59 -0.49
C ILE A 81 -8.16 -3.35 -0.77
N LYS A 82 -8.76 -2.16 -0.83
CA LYS A 82 -8.02 -0.90 -1.02
C LYS A 82 -7.01 -0.70 0.12
N GLN A 83 -7.43 -0.89 1.36
CA GLN A 83 -6.55 -0.79 2.51
C GLN A 83 -5.40 -1.82 2.45
N TYR A 84 -5.71 -3.07 2.09
CA TYR A 84 -4.70 -4.11 1.91
C TYR A 84 -3.66 -3.72 0.86
N LEU A 85 -4.08 -3.19 -0.29
CA LEU A 85 -3.16 -2.78 -1.37
C LEU A 85 -2.28 -1.60 -0.98
N ILE A 86 -2.85 -0.57 -0.34
CA ILE A 86 -2.10 0.61 0.12
C ILE A 86 -1.04 0.20 1.14
N LEU A 87 -1.41 -0.64 2.12
CA LEU A 87 -0.50 -1.03 3.19
C LEU A 87 0.54 -2.07 2.76
N ASN A 88 0.27 -2.89 1.73
CA ASN A 88 1.21 -3.93 1.31
C ASN A 88 2.53 -3.38 0.79
N ASP A 89 2.53 -2.16 0.24
CA ASP A 89 3.70 -1.58 -0.40
C ASP A 89 4.63 -0.86 0.59
N PHE A 90 4.13 -0.53 1.79
CA PHE A 90 4.90 0.18 2.80
C PHE A 90 6.20 -0.52 3.25
N PRO A 91 6.27 -1.85 3.44
CA PRO A 91 7.51 -2.51 3.77
C PRO A 91 8.58 -2.36 2.68
N SER A 92 8.22 -2.56 1.41
CA SER A 92 9.15 -2.42 0.27
C SER A 92 9.62 -0.98 0.12
N VAL A 93 8.72 -0.01 0.28
CA VAL A 93 9.05 1.42 0.26
C VAL A 93 9.97 1.78 1.42
N ASN A 94 9.71 1.29 2.63
CA ASN A 94 10.58 1.51 3.79
C ASN A 94 11.97 0.90 3.62
N ASP A 95 12.07 -0.29 3.04
CA ASP A 95 13.35 -0.93 2.72
C ASP A 95 14.13 -0.09 1.71
N ALA A 96 13.48 0.41 0.66
CA ALA A 96 14.09 1.28 -0.34
C ALA A 96 14.56 2.62 0.27
N ILE A 97 13.74 3.26 1.13
CA ILE A 97 14.12 4.47 1.86
C ILE A 97 15.34 4.20 2.75
N THR A 98 15.33 3.09 3.49
CA THR A 98 16.43 2.71 4.38
C THR A 98 17.73 2.47 3.60
N GLN A 99 17.64 1.76 2.48
CA GLN A 99 18.80 1.51 1.61
C GLN A 99 19.35 2.81 1.02
N ASN A 100 18.50 3.66 0.46
CA ASN A 100 18.91 4.96 -0.09
C ASN A 100 19.53 5.85 0.98
N SER A 101 18.96 5.88 2.18
CA SER A 101 19.51 6.64 3.31
C SER A 101 20.93 6.18 3.66
N LYS A 102 21.19 4.87 3.65
CA LYS A 102 22.54 4.33 3.87
C LYS A 102 23.51 4.76 2.77
N ILE A 103 23.09 4.64 1.50
CA ILE A 103 23.92 5.04 0.35
C ILE A 103 24.28 6.52 0.42
N PHE A 104 23.31 7.39 0.74
CA PHE A 104 23.57 8.82 0.84
C PHE A 104 24.50 9.18 1.99
N ARG A 105 24.36 8.54 3.16
CA ARG A 105 25.31 8.72 4.27
C ARG A 105 26.72 8.28 3.90
N GLN A 106 26.86 7.17 3.18
CA GLN A 106 28.16 6.71 2.71
C GLN A 106 28.78 7.72 1.73
N LYS A 107 28.01 8.17 0.73
CA LYS A 107 28.48 9.17 -0.23
C LYS A 107 28.87 10.49 0.44
N GLN A 108 28.13 10.90 1.46
CA GLN A 108 28.46 12.08 2.27
C GLN A 108 29.81 11.89 2.96
N ALA A 109 30.02 10.76 3.66
CA ALA A 109 31.29 10.48 4.34
C ALA A 109 32.48 10.42 3.36
N GLU A 110 32.29 9.83 2.18
CA GLU A 110 33.31 9.79 1.12
C GLU A 110 33.64 11.20 0.59
N ALA A 111 32.63 12.06 0.42
CA ALA A 111 32.83 13.44 0.00
C ALA A 111 33.56 14.25 1.07
N ASP A 112 33.15 14.13 2.34
CA ASP A 112 33.80 14.81 3.47
C ASP A 112 35.27 14.38 3.61
N GLN A 113 35.57 13.09 3.44
CA GLN A 113 36.94 12.58 3.45
C GLN A 113 37.77 13.18 2.30
N LYS A 114 37.24 13.24 1.08
CA LYS A 114 37.93 13.84 -0.06
C LYS A 114 38.20 15.34 0.14
N LEU A 115 37.23 16.07 0.70
CA LEU A 115 37.39 17.47 1.03
C LEU A 115 38.46 17.70 2.12
N MET A 116 38.53 16.81 3.11
CA MET A 116 39.55 16.86 4.16
C MET A 116 40.95 16.66 3.60
N VAL A 117 41.15 15.67 2.71
CA VAL A 117 42.42 15.42 2.03
C VAL A 117 42.81 16.63 1.18
N LEU A 118 41.89 17.13 0.35
CA LEU A 118 42.15 18.29 -0.50
C LEU A 118 42.55 19.53 0.32
N ARG A 119 41.91 19.76 1.47
CA ARG A 119 42.28 20.83 2.39
C ARG A 119 43.73 20.68 2.88
N ASP A 120 44.13 19.46 3.26
CA ASP A 120 45.49 19.20 3.75
C ASP A 120 46.54 19.39 2.66
N ASP A 121 46.27 18.90 1.45
CA ASP A 121 47.14 19.11 0.29
C ASP A 121 47.32 20.60 -0.02
N MET A 122 46.21 21.37 -0.05
CA MET A 122 46.26 22.82 -0.27
C MET A 122 47.02 23.56 0.84
N ALA A 123 46.90 23.11 2.09
CA ALA A 123 47.62 23.71 3.21
C ALA A 123 49.13 23.43 3.12
N ALA A 124 49.52 22.23 2.68
CA ALA A 124 50.92 21.89 2.42
C ALA A 124 51.49 22.73 1.26
N ASP A 125 50.79 22.80 0.12
CA ASP A 125 51.20 23.61 -1.03
C ASP A 125 51.37 25.10 -0.64
N LEU A 126 50.45 25.65 0.16
CA LEU A 126 50.55 27.03 0.64
C LEU A 126 51.76 27.24 1.54
N TYR A 127 52.08 26.29 2.41
CA TYR A 127 53.24 26.35 3.29
C TYR A 127 54.54 26.33 2.49
N ASP A 128 54.65 25.41 1.53
CA ASP A 128 55.83 25.29 0.66
C ASP A 128 56.04 26.58 -0.16
N LEU A 129 54.96 27.14 -0.72
CA LEU A 129 55.02 28.41 -1.44
C LEU A 129 55.39 29.60 -0.55
N GLU A 130 54.92 29.63 0.69
CA GLU A 130 55.28 30.66 1.68
C GLU A 130 56.77 30.58 2.05
N GLU A 131 57.29 29.37 2.27
CA GLU A 131 58.71 29.12 2.54
C GLU A 131 59.58 29.54 1.34
N GLU A 132 59.22 29.13 0.12
CA GLU A 132 59.92 29.53 -1.10
C GLU A 132 59.92 31.06 -1.30
N TYR A 133 58.78 31.72 -1.07
CA TYR A 133 58.70 33.18 -1.14
C TYR A 133 59.64 33.83 -0.14
N TYR A 134 59.67 33.35 1.11
CA TYR A 134 60.53 33.88 2.15
C TYR A 134 62.03 33.64 1.91
N ASN A 135 62.38 32.54 1.25
CA ASN A 135 63.75 32.24 0.84
C ASN A 135 64.15 32.90 -0.49
N SER A 136 63.20 33.54 -1.20
CA SER A 136 63.46 34.17 -2.48
C SER A 136 64.21 35.52 -2.37
N VAL A 137 64.96 35.83 -3.43
CA VAL A 137 65.62 37.14 -3.62
C VAL A 137 64.64 38.32 -3.68
N TYR A 138 63.34 38.07 -3.85
CA TYR A 138 62.30 39.11 -3.90
C TYR A 138 61.99 39.71 -2.53
N LYS A 139 62.07 38.93 -1.44
CA LYS A 139 61.95 39.49 -0.08
C LYS A 139 63.28 40.03 0.44
N CYS A 140 64.40 39.37 0.11
CA CYS A 140 65.73 39.81 0.54
C CYS A 140 66.06 41.24 0.08
N ARG A 141 65.51 41.70 -1.06
CA ARG A 141 65.67 43.08 -1.57
C ARG A 141 64.75 44.13 -0.96
N ILE A 142 63.75 43.75 -0.16
CA ILE A 142 62.83 44.71 0.51
C ILE A 142 63.33 45.05 1.92
N ALA A 143 64.31 44.30 2.44
CA ALA A 143 64.90 44.51 3.77
C ALA A 143 66.22 45.32 3.76
N ASP A 144 66.71 45.74 2.58
CA ASP A 144 67.83 46.67 2.36
C ASP A 144 67.31 48.02 1.84
#